data_AF-A0A5E4I9S6-F1
#
_entry.id   AF-A0A5E4I9S6-F1
#
_cell.length_a   1.000
_cell.length_b   1.000
_cell.length_c   1.000
_cell.angle_alpha   90.00
_cell.angle_beta   90.00
_cell.angle_gamma   90.00
#
_symmetry.space_group_name_H-M   'P 1'
#
loop_
_entity.id
_entity.type
_entity.pdbx_description
1 polymer ?
#
loop_
_entity_poly.entity_id
_entity_poly.type
_entity_poly.pdbx_seq_one_letter_code
_entity_poly.pdbx_strand_id
1 'polypeptide(L)'
;MIERKGIPIGIILFIAFIVILDVIYLSYLTYNLIFVEGYLTTFLSFSIVSIIKWINALLTTLSLIIIPYGFIKRKNWARIYASVFLVWFAFQSIWYIITTGEKIIPFPLFIINVLLLMYLLMSSVKRYFKESSIAIVPSEIMNEYKYGDYTLYSKLVRLVNGKIQLIYFFSKRKPKSGTPTPFPVGFEVEMSKRSGLPYLKKKMIES
;
A
#
# COMPACT_ATOMS: atom_id res chain seq x y z
N MET A 1 -6.43 16.11 -20.55
CA MET A 1 -5.10 15.48 -20.46
C MET A 1 -4.82 15.24 -18.98
N ILE A 2 -4.91 13.99 -18.52
CA ILE A 2 -4.69 13.65 -17.10
C ILE A 2 -3.18 13.64 -16.88
N GLU A 3 -2.62 14.64 -16.20
CA GLU A 3 -1.22 14.61 -15.76
C GLU A 3 -1.01 13.36 -14.91
N ARG A 4 -0.31 12.37 -15.45
CA ARG A 4 0.23 11.28 -14.64
C ARG A 4 1.30 11.91 -13.74
N LYS A 5 0.93 12.33 -12.53
CA LYS A 5 1.92 12.67 -11.49
C LYS A 5 2.96 11.57 -11.48
N GLY A 6 4.23 11.89 -11.68
CA GLY A 6 5.31 10.92 -11.74
C GLY A 6 5.41 10.06 -10.47
N ILE A 7 6.16 8.96 -10.54
CA ILE A 7 6.49 8.19 -9.34
C ILE A 7 7.44 9.03 -8.48
N PRO A 8 7.16 9.28 -7.19
CA PRO A 8 8.08 9.99 -6.31
C PRO A 8 9.45 9.30 -6.27
N ILE A 9 10.53 10.09 -6.31
CA ILE A 9 11.91 9.58 -6.27
C ILE A 9 12.14 8.62 -5.10
N GLY A 10 11.62 8.94 -3.90
CA GLY A 10 11.76 8.06 -2.75
C GLY A 10 11.19 6.66 -2.96
N ILE A 11 10.12 6.53 -3.74
CA ILE A 11 9.51 5.22 -4.04
C ILE A 11 10.39 4.43 -5.01
N ILE A 12 10.99 5.10 -5.99
CA ILE A 12 11.93 4.47 -6.93
C ILE A 12 13.14 3.95 -6.16
N LEU A 13 13.71 4.79 -5.28
CA LEU A 13 14.84 4.41 -4.42
C LEU A 13 14.48 3.23 -3.51
N PHE A 14 13.29 3.25 -2.91
CA PHE A 14 12.81 2.15 -2.07
C PHE A 14 12.71 0.83 -2.85
N ILE A 15 12.12 0.85 -4.05
CA ILE A 15 12.01 -0.35 -4.90
C ILE A 15 13.39 -0.87 -5.26
N ALA A 16 14.28 0.01 -5.74
CA ALA A 16 15.64 -0.37 -6.12
C ALA A 16 16.39 -1.00 -4.94
N PHE A 17 16.25 -0.42 -3.76
CA PHE A 17 16.91 -0.90 -2.55
C PHE A 17 16.40 -2.28 -2.11
N ILE A 18 15.09 -2.52 -2.13
CA ILE A 18 14.54 -3.86 -1.87
C ILE A 18 15.04 -4.88 -2.89
N VAL A 19 15.02 -4.54 -4.18
CA VAL A 19 15.48 -5.46 -5.24
C VAL A 19 16.94 -5.81 -5.03
N ILE A 20 17.80 -4.84 -4.68
CA ILE A 20 19.21 -5.10 -4.38
C ILE A 20 19.35 -6.04 -3.18
N LEU A 21 18.62 -5.80 -2.08
CA LEU A 21 18.66 -6.67 -0.91
C LEU A 21 18.21 -8.11 -1.23
N ASP A 22 17.13 -8.26 -2.00
CA ASP A 22 16.61 -9.56 -2.42
C ASP A 22 17.63 -10.31 -3.30
N VAL A 23 18.29 -9.61 -4.23
CA VAL A 23 19.36 -10.19 -5.07
C VAL A 23 20.55 -10.62 -4.23
N ILE A 24 20.99 -9.81 -3.25
CA ILE A 24 22.08 -10.16 -2.33
C ILE A 24 21.71 -11.42 -1.54
N TYR A 25 20.48 -11.48 -1.01
CA TYR A 25 20.00 -12.64 -0.26
C TYR A 25 19.95 -13.91 -1.12
N LEU A 26 19.42 -13.83 -2.35
CA LEU A 26 19.36 -14.98 -3.25
C LEU A 26 20.75 -15.44 -3.68
N SER A 27 21.69 -14.51 -3.88
CA SER A 27 23.10 -14.82 -4.16
C SER A 27 23.75 -15.55 -2.98
N TYR A 28 23.50 -15.08 -1.75
CA TYR A 28 23.94 -15.75 -0.53
C TYR A 28 23.33 -17.15 -0.38
N LEU A 29 22.03 -17.31 -0.62
CA LEU A 29 21.37 -18.61 -0.58
C LEU A 29 21.98 -19.58 -1.60
N THR A 30 22.21 -19.11 -2.83
CA THR A 30 22.82 -19.89 -3.91
C THR A 30 24.25 -20.29 -3.56
N TYR A 31 25.03 -19.38 -2.99
CA TYR A 31 26.38 -19.67 -2.50
C TYR A 31 26.37 -20.78 -1.44
N ASN A 32 25.49 -20.69 -0.45
CA ASN A 32 25.37 -21.73 0.58
C ASN A 32 24.95 -23.08 -0.01
N LEU A 33 24.03 -23.09 -0.98
CA LEU A 33 23.58 -24.32 -1.63
C LEU A 33 24.70 -25.04 -2.38
N ILE A 34 25.60 -24.30 -3.03
CA ILE A 34 26.65 -24.86 -3.89
C ILE A 34 27.92 -25.18 -3.11
N PHE A 35 28.35 -24.29 -2.21
CA PHE A 35 29.71 -24.31 -1.66
C PHE A 35 29.79 -24.76 -0.20
N VAL A 36 28.67 -24.83 0.53
CA VAL A 36 28.68 -25.29 1.93
C VAL A 36 28.28 -26.76 1.98
N GLU A 37 29.23 -27.60 2.40
CA GLU A 37 29.03 -29.05 2.53
C GLU A 37 27.82 -29.35 3.44
N GLY A 38 26.98 -30.31 3.02
CA GLY A 38 25.77 -30.70 3.75
C GLY A 38 24.61 -29.69 3.70
N TYR A 39 24.79 -28.51 3.09
CA TYR A 39 23.70 -27.54 2.99
C TYR A 39 22.63 -27.99 1.99
N LEU A 40 23.03 -28.47 0.82
CA LEU A 40 22.10 -28.98 -0.21
C LEU A 40 21.27 -30.17 0.32
N THR A 41 21.90 -31.10 1.04
CA THR A 41 21.21 -32.26 1.62
C THR A 41 20.22 -31.82 2.70
N THR A 42 20.59 -30.85 3.54
CA THR A 42 19.68 -30.24 4.52
C THR A 42 18.52 -29.52 3.82
N PHE A 43 18.79 -28.81 2.72
CA PHE A 43 17.80 -28.07 1.95
C PHE A 43 16.82 -28.96 1.15
N LEU A 44 17.25 -30.17 0.77
CA LEU A 44 16.38 -31.17 0.12
C LEU A 44 15.72 -32.13 1.12
N SER A 45 16.06 -32.05 2.40
CA SER A 45 15.44 -32.88 3.44
C SER A 45 13.98 -32.49 3.70
N PHE A 46 13.17 -33.43 4.20
CA PHE A 46 11.80 -33.17 4.70
C PHE A 46 11.79 -32.68 6.16
N SER A 47 12.72 -31.79 6.52
CA SER A 47 12.78 -31.19 7.86
C SER A 47 12.01 -29.87 7.93
N ILE A 48 11.57 -29.48 9.13
CA ILE A 48 10.94 -28.16 9.37
C ILE A 48 11.88 -27.03 8.92
N VAL A 49 13.18 -27.18 9.16
CA VAL A 49 14.20 -26.20 8.76
C VAL A 49 14.25 -26.05 7.23
N SER A 50 14.20 -27.16 6.49
CA SER A 50 14.13 -27.17 5.03
C SER A 50 12.87 -26.45 4.52
N ILE A 51 11.71 -26.78 5.08
CA ILE A 51 10.44 -26.14 4.69
C ILE A 51 10.50 -24.62 4.89
N ILE A 52 11.06 -24.15 6.02
CA ILE A 52 11.25 -22.72 6.27
C ILE A 52 12.21 -22.09 5.24
N LYS A 53 13.31 -22.76 4.88
CA LYS A 53 14.24 -22.28 3.84
C LYS A 53 13.57 -22.17 2.48
N TRP A 54 12.73 -23.13 2.10
CA TRP A 54 11.95 -23.09 0.85
C TRP A 54 10.92 -21.97 0.85
N ILE A 55 10.19 -21.78 1.95
CA ILE A 55 9.24 -20.67 2.10
C ILE A 55 9.97 -19.33 1.97
N ASN A 56 11.14 -19.18 2.59
CA ASN A 56 11.95 -17.97 2.48
C ASN A 56 12.40 -17.72 1.03
N ALA A 57 12.93 -18.73 0.36
CA ALA A 57 13.34 -18.63 -1.04
C ALA A 57 12.17 -18.24 -1.96
N LEU A 58 10.99 -18.83 -1.74
CA LEU A 58 9.78 -18.52 -2.49
C LEU A 58 9.30 -17.08 -2.23
N LEU A 59 9.25 -16.65 -0.96
CA LEU A 59 8.82 -15.29 -0.62
C LEU A 59 9.75 -14.23 -1.23
N THR A 60 11.07 -14.45 -1.21
CA THR A 60 12.06 -13.53 -1.78
C THR A 60 12.02 -13.51 -3.32
N THR A 61 11.75 -14.64 -3.96
CA THR A 61 11.59 -14.65 -5.43
C THR A 61 10.30 -13.96 -5.85
N LEU A 62 9.21 -14.14 -5.09
CA LEU A 62 7.96 -13.43 -5.34
C LEU A 62 8.07 -11.92 -5.09
N SER A 63 8.83 -11.49 -4.07
CA SER A 63 8.99 -10.05 -3.75
C SER A 63 9.63 -9.26 -4.88
N LEU A 64 10.60 -9.86 -5.61
CA LEU A 64 11.25 -9.26 -6.79
C LEU A 64 10.27 -8.84 -7.89
N ILE A 65 9.12 -9.51 -8.00
CA ILE A 65 8.11 -9.21 -9.02
C ILE A 65 6.98 -8.40 -8.41
N ILE A 66 6.46 -8.85 -7.26
CA ILE A 66 5.28 -8.29 -6.62
C ILE A 66 5.50 -6.85 -6.17
N ILE A 67 6.62 -6.56 -5.50
CA ILE A 67 6.86 -5.25 -4.91
C ILE A 67 7.07 -4.20 -6.01
N PRO A 68 7.99 -4.38 -6.99
CA PRO A 68 8.16 -3.40 -8.05
C PRO A 68 6.88 -3.17 -8.87
N TYR A 69 6.24 -4.26 -9.32
CA TYR A 69 5.01 -4.18 -10.10
C TYR A 69 3.90 -3.43 -9.35
N GLY A 70 3.67 -3.83 -8.10
CA GLY A 70 2.61 -3.31 -7.28
C GLY A 70 2.81 -1.84 -6.90
N PHE A 71 4.05 -1.42 -6.67
CA PHE A 71 4.38 -0.02 -6.41
C PHE A 71 4.21 0.82 -7.67
N ILE A 72 4.71 0.38 -8.83
CA ILE A 72 4.54 1.06 -10.12
C ILE A 72 3.05 1.24 -10.46
N LYS A 73 2.23 0.21 -10.19
CA LYS A 73 0.78 0.24 -10.40
C LYS A 73 -0.01 0.86 -9.25
N ARG A 74 0.67 1.40 -8.23
CA ARG A 74 0.08 2.06 -7.04
C ARG A 74 -0.96 1.20 -6.34
N LYS A 75 -0.75 -0.10 -6.26
CA LYS A 75 -1.68 -1.03 -5.63
C LYS A 75 -1.41 -1.10 -4.12
N ASN A 76 -2.41 -0.79 -3.30
CA ASN A 76 -2.24 -0.78 -1.84
C ASN A 76 -1.89 -2.17 -1.26
N TRP A 77 -2.33 -3.26 -1.91
CA TRP A 77 -1.95 -4.62 -1.50
C TRP A 77 -0.45 -4.87 -1.58
N ALA A 78 0.27 -4.23 -2.51
CA ALA A 78 1.71 -4.37 -2.64
C ALA A 78 2.46 -3.71 -1.49
N ARG A 79 1.95 -2.57 -0.98
CA ARG A 79 2.47 -1.94 0.24
C ARG A 79 2.29 -2.83 1.46
N ILE A 80 1.13 -3.48 1.58
CA ILE A 80 0.84 -4.42 2.67
C ILE A 80 1.78 -5.63 2.57
N TYR A 81 1.91 -6.23 1.38
CA TYR A 81 2.85 -7.32 1.13
C TYR A 81 4.28 -6.93 1.51
N ALA A 82 4.78 -5.79 1.03
CA ALA A 82 6.12 -5.30 1.38
C ALA A 82 6.29 -5.09 2.89
N SER A 83 5.24 -4.66 3.59
CA SER A 83 5.29 -4.47 5.05
C SER A 83 5.39 -5.82 5.78
N VAL A 84 4.57 -6.81 5.41
CA VAL A 84 4.62 -8.17 5.98
C VAL A 84 5.96 -8.83 5.68
N PHE A 85 6.45 -8.67 4.45
CA PHE A 85 7.75 -9.17 4.01
C PHE A 85 8.91 -8.61 4.85
N LEU A 86 8.95 -7.30 5.06
CA LEU A 86 9.99 -6.66 5.89
C LEU A 86 9.91 -7.08 7.36
N VAL A 87 8.70 -7.25 7.91
CA VAL A 87 8.52 -7.76 9.29
C VAL A 87 9.04 -9.19 9.41
N TRP A 88 8.72 -10.05 8.43
CA TRP A 88 9.23 -11.41 8.37
C TRP A 88 10.76 -11.44 8.31
N PHE A 89 11.38 -10.61 7.46
CA PHE A 89 12.84 -10.51 7.37
C PHE A 89 13.48 -9.99 8.67
N ALA A 90 12.87 -8.99 9.31
CA ALA A 90 13.34 -8.50 10.60
C ALA A 90 13.28 -9.59 11.68
N PHE A 91 12.21 -10.40 11.69
CA PHE A 91 12.10 -11.56 12.58
C PHE A 91 13.19 -12.59 12.31
N GLN A 92 13.48 -12.90 11.05
CA GLN A 92 14.57 -13.81 10.67
C GLN A 92 15.94 -13.29 11.15
N SER A 93 16.21 -11.98 11.05
CA SER A 93 17.44 -11.39 11.57
C SER A 93 17.58 -11.57 13.08
N ILE A 94 16.50 -11.37 13.85
CA ILE A 94 16.49 -11.58 15.30
C ILE A 94 16.71 -13.06 15.62
N TRP A 95 15.97 -13.95 14.96
CA TRP A 95 16.09 -15.40 15.18
C TRP A 95 17.51 -15.89 14.91
N TYR A 96 18.13 -15.43 13.83
CA TYR A 96 19.53 -15.74 13.52
C TYR A 96 20.47 -15.31 14.64
N ILE A 97 20.36 -14.05 15.12
CA ILE A 97 21.19 -13.54 16.24
C ILE A 97 21.03 -14.41 17.49
N ILE A 98 19.82 -14.83 17.82
CA ILE A 98 19.54 -15.66 19.00
C ILE A 98 20.19 -17.05 18.86
N THR A 99 20.10 -17.65 17.67
CA THR A 99 20.56 -19.03 17.45
C THR A 99 22.07 -19.15 17.25
N THR A 100 22.71 -18.20 16.57
CA THR A 100 24.16 -18.26 16.25
C THR A 100 25.01 -17.40 17.18
N GLY A 101 24.43 -16.40 17.84
CA GLY A 101 25.16 -15.39 18.61
C GLY A 101 25.89 -14.35 17.76
N GLU A 102 25.92 -14.51 16.43
CA GLU A 102 26.57 -13.59 15.51
C GLU A 102 25.73 -12.31 15.34
N LYS A 103 26.38 -11.15 15.44
CA LYS A 103 25.69 -9.85 15.36
C LYS A 103 26.11 -9.01 14.17
N ILE A 104 27.30 -9.24 13.60
CA ILE A 104 27.96 -8.33 12.66
C ILE A 104 27.10 -8.04 11.43
N ILE A 105 26.55 -9.08 10.82
CA ILE A 105 25.71 -8.99 9.61
C ILE A 105 24.21 -8.86 9.92
N PRO A 106 23.60 -9.69 10.80
CA PRO A 106 22.16 -9.68 10.98
C PRO A 106 21.64 -8.43 11.70
N PHE A 107 22.45 -7.77 12.54
CA PHE A 107 22.01 -6.57 13.25
C PHE A 107 21.85 -5.34 12.32
N PRO A 108 22.80 -5.01 11.44
CA PRO A 108 22.59 -4.00 10.40
C PRO A 108 21.39 -4.32 9.49
N LEU A 109 21.22 -5.58 9.08
CA LEU A 109 20.07 -6.00 8.27
C LEU A 109 18.75 -5.77 8.99
N PHE A 110 18.68 -6.06 10.29
CA PHE A 110 17.51 -5.77 11.11
C PHE A 110 17.19 -4.26 11.11
N ILE A 111 18.20 -3.41 11.37
CA ILE A 111 18.02 -1.95 11.37
C ILE A 111 17.51 -1.46 10.01
N ILE A 112 18.12 -1.93 8.93
CA ILE A 112 17.73 -1.56 7.57
C ILE A 112 16.26 -1.94 7.30
N ASN A 113 15.84 -3.15 7.66
CA ASN A 113 14.46 -3.59 7.49
C ASN A 113 13.48 -2.73 8.30
N VAL A 114 13.83 -2.34 9.52
CA VAL A 114 13.02 -1.44 10.35
C VAL A 114 12.90 -0.05 9.70
N LEU A 115 14.00 0.51 9.17
CA LEU A 115 13.96 1.80 8.48
C LEU A 115 13.09 1.76 7.22
N LEU A 116 13.18 0.69 6.44
CA LEU A 116 12.33 0.48 5.27
C LEU A 116 10.85 0.33 5.67
N LEU A 117 10.57 -0.37 6.76
CA LEU A 117 9.22 -0.51 7.28
C LEU A 117 8.66 0.85 7.75
N MET A 118 9.45 1.64 8.47
CA MET A 118 9.08 3.01 8.86
C MET A 118 8.77 3.88 7.65
N TYR A 119 9.60 3.79 6.60
CA TYR A 119 9.37 4.48 5.34
C TYR A 119 8.00 4.11 4.73
N LEU A 120 7.64 2.82 4.68
CA LEU A 120 6.34 2.36 4.17
C LEU A 120 5.14 2.87 4.99
N LEU A 121 5.34 3.11 6.29
CA LEU A 121 4.31 3.60 7.19
C LEU A 121 4.15 5.13 7.15
N MET A 122 5.07 5.83 6.49
CA MET A 122 5.05 7.29 6.36
C MET A 122 3.81 7.78 5.60
N SER A 123 3.29 8.94 6.01
CA SER A 123 2.06 9.53 5.46
C SER A 123 2.15 9.83 3.96
N SER A 124 3.33 10.20 3.47
CA SER A 124 3.61 10.44 2.05
C SER A 124 3.43 9.19 1.20
N VAL A 125 3.95 8.04 1.66
CA VAL A 125 3.84 6.75 0.98
C VAL A 125 2.39 6.26 1.04
N LYS A 126 1.74 6.33 2.20
CA LYS A 126 0.30 6.02 2.33
C LYS A 126 -0.55 6.82 1.34
N ARG A 127 -0.26 8.11 1.17
CA ARG A 127 -0.96 8.99 0.22
C ARG A 127 -0.76 8.55 -1.24
N TYR A 128 0.45 8.12 -1.61
CA TYR A 128 0.74 7.61 -2.96
C TYR A 128 -0.15 6.44 -3.36
N PHE A 129 -0.40 5.50 -2.43
CA PHE A 129 -1.28 4.36 -2.67
C PHE A 129 -2.77 4.70 -2.54
N LYS A 130 -3.14 5.69 -1.72
CA LYS A 130 -4.53 6.14 -1.57
C LYS A 130 -5.05 6.86 -2.82
N GLU A 131 -4.19 7.59 -3.53
CA GLU A 131 -4.58 8.35 -4.73
C GLU A 131 -5.02 7.44 -5.90
N SER A 132 -4.63 6.15 -5.93
CA SER A 132 -5.13 5.19 -6.93
C SER A 132 -6.53 4.66 -6.61
N SER A 133 -6.90 4.55 -5.33
CA SER A 133 -8.23 4.07 -4.91
C SER A 133 -9.36 5.04 -5.29
N ILE A 134 -9.04 6.33 -5.44
CA ILE A 134 -10.00 7.36 -5.88
C ILE A 134 -10.25 7.28 -7.40
N ALA A 135 -9.30 6.72 -8.17
CA ALA A 135 -9.42 6.60 -9.63
C ALA A 135 -10.00 5.25 -10.10
N ILE A 136 -10.19 4.28 -9.21
CA ILE A 136 -10.70 2.93 -9.52
C ILE A 136 -11.92 2.63 -8.65
N VAL A 137 -12.91 3.53 -8.65
CA VAL A 137 -14.28 3.12 -8.32
C VAL A 137 -15.00 2.96 -9.66
N PRO A 138 -15.27 1.72 -10.11
CA PRO A 138 -16.16 1.49 -11.24
C PRO A 138 -17.49 2.19 -10.93
N SER A 139 -17.96 3.02 -11.85
CA SER A 139 -19.23 3.74 -11.74
C SER A 139 -20.47 2.84 -11.62
N GLU A 140 -20.29 1.51 -11.67
CA GLU A 140 -21.35 0.51 -11.79
C GLU A 140 -21.73 -0.17 -10.46
N ILE A 141 -20.97 0.00 -9.37
CA ILE A 141 -21.27 -0.62 -8.06
C ILE A 141 -21.25 0.41 -6.94
N MET A 142 -21.83 1.58 -7.17
CA MET A 142 -22.12 2.51 -6.08
C MET A 142 -23.62 2.57 -5.88
N ASN A 143 -24.06 2.05 -4.73
CA ASN A 143 -25.38 2.32 -4.20
C ASN A 143 -25.50 3.85 -4.08
N GLU A 144 -26.14 4.46 -5.08
CA GLU A 144 -26.36 5.89 -5.13
C GLU A 144 -27.17 6.30 -3.91
N TYR A 145 -26.66 7.28 -3.15
CA TYR A 145 -27.41 7.76 -1.99
C TYR A 145 -28.49 8.74 -2.46
N LYS A 146 -29.74 8.47 -2.08
CA LYS A 146 -30.89 9.34 -2.34
C LYS A 146 -31.42 9.94 -1.04
N TYR A 147 -31.77 11.22 -1.10
CA TYR A 147 -32.41 11.98 -0.03
C TYR A 147 -33.64 12.67 -0.59
N GLY A 148 -34.81 12.04 -0.41
CA GLY A 148 -36.02 12.42 -1.15
C GLY A 148 -35.79 12.32 -2.66
N ASP A 149 -36.14 13.37 -3.40
CA ASP A 149 -35.93 13.47 -4.86
C ASP A 149 -34.47 13.72 -5.28
N TYR A 150 -33.55 13.91 -4.33
CA TYR A 150 -32.18 14.30 -4.62
C TYR A 150 -31.25 13.09 -4.61
N THR A 151 -30.41 12.98 -5.63
CA THR A 151 -29.32 12.00 -5.68
C THR A 151 -27.99 12.69 -5.34
N LEU A 152 -27.14 12.03 -4.55
CA LEU A 152 -25.81 12.51 -4.19
C LEU A 152 -24.82 12.22 -5.31
N TYR A 153 -24.11 13.26 -5.75
CA TYR A 153 -23.04 13.19 -6.74
C TYR A 153 -21.72 13.67 -6.14
N SER A 154 -20.61 13.17 -6.67
CA SER A 154 -19.27 13.69 -6.39
C SER A 154 -18.56 14.14 -7.66
N LYS A 155 -17.75 15.18 -7.57
CA LYS A 155 -16.85 15.60 -8.65
C LYS A 155 -15.57 16.24 -8.11
N LEU A 156 -14.49 16.08 -8.86
CA LEU A 156 -13.25 16.81 -8.61
C LEU A 156 -13.36 18.21 -9.23
N VAL A 157 -13.10 19.24 -8.43
CA VAL A 157 -13.01 20.63 -8.89
C VAL A 157 -11.62 21.17 -8.62
N ARG A 158 -11.11 21.98 -9.54
CA ARG A 158 -9.89 22.77 -9.35
C ARG A 158 -10.30 24.12 -8.75
N LEU A 159 -9.79 24.41 -7.56
CA LEU A 159 -9.97 25.71 -6.91
C LEU A 159 -9.04 26.75 -7.53
N VAL A 160 -9.33 28.03 -7.28
CA VAL A 160 -8.57 29.18 -7.80
C VAL A 160 -7.08 29.11 -7.41
N ASN A 161 -6.77 28.56 -6.24
CA ASN A 161 -5.39 28.34 -5.76
C ASN A 161 -4.69 27.10 -6.37
N GLY A 162 -5.25 26.49 -7.41
CA GLY A 162 -4.70 25.30 -8.07
C GLY A 162 -4.94 23.96 -7.35
N LYS A 163 -5.48 23.97 -6.13
CA LYS A 163 -5.78 22.74 -5.38
C LYS A 163 -6.95 21.99 -6.02
N ILE A 164 -6.81 20.68 -6.18
CA ILE A 164 -7.91 19.80 -6.58
C ILE A 164 -8.64 19.32 -5.33
N GLN A 165 -9.95 19.52 -5.28
CA GLN A 165 -10.80 19.10 -4.17
C GLN A 165 -11.97 18.27 -4.69
N LEU A 166 -12.27 17.18 -3.99
CA LEU A 166 -13.50 16.42 -4.19
C LEU A 166 -14.64 17.18 -3.51
N ILE A 167 -15.67 17.52 -4.26
CA ILE A 167 -16.90 18.09 -3.72
C ILE A 167 -18.04 17.10 -3.88
N TYR A 168 -18.98 17.18 -2.94
CA TYR A 168 -20.22 16.44 -2.95
C TYR A 168 -21.37 17.42 -3.14
N PHE A 169 -22.35 17.05 -3.94
CA PHE A 169 -23.53 17.87 -4.16
C PHE A 169 -24.75 17.01 -4.48
N PHE A 170 -25.91 17.49 -4.07
CA PHE A 170 -27.19 16.85 -4.36
C PHE A 170 -27.81 17.43 -5.63
N SER A 171 -28.44 16.59 -6.44
CA SER A 171 -29.16 17.02 -7.64
C SER A 171 -30.39 16.15 -7.87
N LYS A 172 -31.52 16.77 -8.25
CA LYS A 172 -32.74 16.04 -8.67
C LYS A 172 -32.63 15.44 -10.08
N ARG A 173 -31.78 16.05 -10.92
CA ARG A 173 -31.56 15.63 -12.32
C ARG A 173 -30.13 15.17 -12.51
N LYS A 174 -29.88 14.37 -13.54
CA LYS A 174 -28.52 13.98 -13.92
C LYS A 174 -27.70 15.25 -14.26
N PRO A 175 -26.62 15.54 -13.52
CA PRO A 175 -25.83 16.74 -13.74
C PRO A 175 -24.94 16.61 -14.97
N LYS A 176 -24.51 17.74 -15.55
CA LYS A 176 -23.54 17.77 -16.66
C LYS A 176 -22.17 17.17 -16.29
N SER A 177 -21.83 17.17 -15.00
CA SER A 177 -20.58 16.65 -14.48
C SER A 177 -20.78 16.07 -13.08
N GLY A 178 -20.09 14.98 -12.78
CA GLY A 178 -20.15 14.28 -11.49
C GLY A 178 -20.71 12.87 -11.61
N THR A 179 -20.27 12.00 -10.70
CA THR A 179 -20.69 10.61 -10.61
C THR A 179 -21.62 10.43 -9.41
N PRO A 180 -22.76 9.71 -9.55
CA PRO A 180 -23.56 9.29 -8.39
C PRO A 180 -22.63 8.63 -7.37
N THR A 181 -22.83 8.83 -6.07
CA THR A 181 -21.89 8.38 -5.04
C THR A 181 -22.61 7.96 -3.75
N PRO A 182 -22.09 6.99 -2.99
CA PRO A 182 -22.68 6.61 -1.72
C PRO A 182 -22.46 7.71 -0.69
N PHE A 183 -23.16 7.56 0.42
CA PHE A 183 -23.06 8.48 1.54
C PHE A 183 -21.66 8.40 2.19
N PRO A 184 -20.90 9.51 2.27
CA PRO A 184 -19.58 9.48 2.86
C PRO A 184 -19.65 9.32 4.39
N VAL A 185 -18.77 8.49 4.94
CA VAL A 185 -18.68 8.25 6.39
C VAL A 185 -18.30 9.53 7.14
N GLY A 186 -18.97 9.79 8.26
CA GLY A 186 -18.70 10.95 9.13
C GLY A 186 -19.43 12.24 8.74
N PHE A 187 -20.43 12.14 7.86
CA PHE A 187 -21.30 13.25 7.50
C PHE A 187 -22.75 12.97 7.91
N GLU A 188 -23.57 14.02 7.95
CA GLU A 188 -25.03 14.01 8.08
C GLU A 188 -25.63 14.86 6.96
N VAL A 189 -26.88 14.58 6.55
CA VAL A 189 -27.60 15.43 5.60
C VAL A 189 -28.40 16.46 6.38
N GLU A 190 -28.25 17.72 6.03
CA GLU A 190 -29.08 18.80 6.54
C GLU A 190 -29.67 19.60 5.37
N MET A 191 -30.85 20.19 5.57
CA MET A 191 -31.49 21.04 4.57
C MET A 191 -31.07 22.49 4.78
N SER A 192 -30.55 23.12 3.74
CA SER A 192 -30.20 24.54 3.82
C SER A 192 -31.47 25.38 3.97
N LYS A 193 -31.57 26.13 5.07
CA LYS A 193 -32.67 27.09 5.28
C LYS A 193 -32.73 28.17 4.19
N ARG A 194 -31.61 28.48 3.55
CA ARG A 194 -31.51 29.53 2.52
C ARG A 194 -31.90 29.04 1.13
N SER A 195 -31.37 27.89 0.71
CA SER A 195 -31.56 27.41 -0.66
C SER A 195 -32.59 26.28 -0.78
N GLY A 196 -33.05 25.72 0.33
CA GLY A 196 -33.91 24.53 0.33
C GLY A 196 -33.22 23.29 -0.26
N LEU A 197 -31.88 23.29 -0.37
CA LEU A 197 -31.12 22.18 -0.92
C LEU A 197 -30.50 21.34 0.20
N PRO A 198 -30.52 20.00 0.07
CA PRO A 198 -29.78 19.15 0.98
C PRO A 198 -28.28 19.36 0.79
N TYR A 199 -27.54 19.36 1.90
CA TYR A 199 -26.08 19.44 1.91
C TYR A 199 -25.51 18.48 2.95
N LEU A 200 -24.25 18.08 2.74
CA LEU A 200 -23.52 17.27 3.70
C LEU A 200 -22.86 18.16 4.75
N LYS A 201 -23.19 17.91 6.00
CA LYS A 201 -22.55 18.52 7.17
C LYS A 201 -21.67 17.49 7.85
N LYS A 202 -20.49 17.90 8.33
CA LYS A 202 -19.60 16.99 9.04
C LYS A 202 -20.20 16.70 10.41
N LYS A 203 -20.35 15.42 10.76
CA LYS A 203 -20.80 15.01 12.09
C LYS A 203 -19.73 15.43 13.09
N MET A 204 -20.08 16.29 14.06
CA MET A 204 -19.19 16.55 15.19
C MET A 204 -19.24 15.29 16.07
N ILE A 205 -18.13 14.55 16.11
CA ILE A 205 -17.94 13.52 17.11
C ILE A 205 -17.46 14.31 18.33
N GLU A 206 -18.35 14.54 19.30
CA GLU A 206 -17.93 15.00 20.63
C GLU A 206 -16.96 13.95 21.17
N SER A 207 -15.73 14.39 21.41
CA SER A 207 -14.63 13.61 22.01
C SER A 207 -14.73 13.65 23.53
#